data_AF-A0A953DXI6-F1
#
_entry.id   AF-A0A953DXI6-F1
#
_cell.length_a   1.000
_cell.length_b   1.000
_cell.length_c   1.000
_cell.angle_alpha   90.00
_cell.angle_beta   90.00
_cell.angle_gamma   90.00
#
_symmetry.space_group_name_H-M   'P 1'
#
loop_
_entity.id
_entity.type
_entity.pdbx_description
1 polymer ?
#
loop_
_entity_poly.entity_id
_entity_poly.type
_entity_poly.pdbx_seq_one_letter_code
_entity_poly.pdbx_strand_id
1 'polypeptide(L)'
;MIQHRVSEVDVEERFNRTCSRLPAKKLARLAETYRQLLVGIGEDVDRQGLQRTPDRAARALEFLTQGYRQDLDQIINGAVFESPASEIILVKDIELYSLCEHHLLPFI
;
A
#
# COMPACT_ATOMS: atom_id res chain seq x y z
N MET A 1 -1.32 -10.86 -34.73
CA MET A 1 -2.67 -10.38 -34.40
C MET A 1 -3.04 -10.93 -33.02
N ILE A 2 -2.60 -10.28 -31.96
CA ILE A 2 -3.10 -10.51 -30.59
C ILE A 2 -3.54 -9.14 -30.10
N GLN A 3 -4.74 -8.76 -30.50
CA GLN A 3 -5.45 -7.65 -29.86
C GLN A 3 -6.15 -8.23 -28.63
N HIS A 4 -5.46 -8.27 -27.50
CA HIS A 4 -6.14 -8.23 -26.21
C HIS A 4 -5.87 -6.86 -25.61
N ARG A 5 -6.84 -5.98 -25.84
CA ARG A 5 -7.01 -4.71 -25.13
C ARG A 5 -7.15 -5.08 -23.65
N VAL A 6 -6.09 -4.90 -22.87
CA VAL A 6 -6.17 -4.94 -21.41
C VAL A 6 -7.08 -3.76 -21.04
N SER A 7 -8.28 -4.07 -20.59
CA SER A 7 -9.21 -3.08 -20.07
C SER A 7 -8.57 -2.41 -18.84
N GLU A 8 -8.66 -1.09 -18.74
CA GLU A 8 -8.27 -0.31 -17.54
C GLU A 8 -8.94 -0.81 -16.24
N VAL A 9 -9.94 -1.69 -16.36
CA VAL A 9 -10.74 -2.30 -15.29
C VAL A 9 -9.97 -3.38 -14.50
N ASP A 10 -8.83 -3.89 -14.99
CA ASP A 10 -8.13 -5.04 -14.36
C ASP A 10 -7.07 -4.66 -13.31
N VAL A 11 -6.68 -3.39 -13.19
CA VAL A 11 -5.63 -2.96 -12.24
C VAL A 11 -6.16 -2.87 -10.80
N GLU A 12 -7.36 -2.31 -10.62
CA GLU A 12 -8.00 -2.19 -9.30
C GLU A 12 -8.38 -3.54 -8.70
N GLU A 13 -8.86 -4.48 -9.53
CA GLU A 13 -9.18 -5.84 -9.08
C GLU A 13 -7.94 -6.62 -8.66
N ARG A 14 -6.81 -6.41 -9.34
CA ARG A 14 -5.53 -7.07 -9.01
C ARG A 14 -4.92 -6.52 -7.73
N PHE A 15 -5.05 -5.23 -7.46
CA PHE A 15 -4.57 -4.60 -6.22
C PHE A 15 -5.34 -5.12 -4.98
N ASN A 16 -6.64 -5.38 -5.14
CA ASN A 16 -7.51 -5.81 -4.06
C ASN A 16 -7.39 -7.29 -3.66
N ARG A 17 -6.82 -8.16 -4.51
CA ARG A 17 -6.77 -9.61 -4.25
C ARG A 17 -5.60 -10.06 -3.36
N THR A 18 -4.51 -9.29 -3.28
CA THR A 18 -3.28 -9.74 -2.59
C THR A 18 -2.96 -8.93 -1.33
N CYS A 19 -3.71 -7.87 -1.04
CA CYS A 19 -3.44 -7.04 0.14
C CYS A 19 -4.04 -7.68 1.40
N SER A 20 -3.23 -8.45 2.13
CA SER A 20 -3.62 -8.93 3.45
C SER A 20 -3.79 -7.75 4.40
N ARG A 21 -5.05 -7.48 4.75
CA ARG A 21 -5.42 -6.44 5.71
C ARG A 21 -4.94 -6.78 7.11
N LEU A 22 -4.69 -5.74 7.90
CA LEU A 22 -4.47 -5.87 9.32
C LEU A 22 -5.75 -6.39 10.00
N PRO A 23 -5.61 -7.22 11.05
CA PRO A 23 -6.75 -7.60 11.88
C PRO A 23 -7.47 -6.36 12.42
N ALA A 24 -8.81 -6.40 12.46
CA ALA A 24 -9.63 -5.26 12.89
C ALA A 24 -9.20 -4.70 14.26
N LYS A 25 -8.78 -5.56 15.19
CA LYS A 25 -8.25 -5.16 16.50
C LYS A 25 -6.98 -4.30 16.40
N LYS A 26 -6.05 -4.63 15.49
CA LYS A 26 -4.83 -3.83 15.28
C LYS A 26 -5.15 -2.51 14.60
N LEU A 27 -6.07 -2.51 13.63
CA LEU A 27 -6.50 -1.29 12.94
C LEU A 27 -7.19 -0.31 13.90
N ALA A 28 -8.09 -0.81 14.76
CA ALA A 28 -8.73 0.00 15.80
C ALA A 28 -7.72 0.59 16.79
N ARG A 29 -6.69 -0.19 17.17
CA ARG A 29 -5.59 0.31 18.01
C ARG A 29 -4.81 1.44 17.32
N LEU A 30 -4.49 1.29 16.04
CA LEU A 30 -3.81 2.35 15.27
C LEU A 30 -4.66 3.62 15.19
N ALA A 31 -5.97 3.49 14.97
CA ALA A 31 -6.87 4.63 14.96
C ALA A 31 -6.82 5.38 16.30
N GLU A 32 -6.92 4.67 17.43
CA GLU A 32 -6.80 5.33 18.75
C GLU A 32 -5.42 5.99 18.94
N THR A 33 -4.34 5.36 18.47
CA THR A 33 -3.00 5.99 18.50
C THR A 33 -2.95 7.30 17.70
N TYR A 34 -3.56 7.35 16.51
CA TYR A 34 -3.67 8.58 15.74
C TYR A 34 -4.54 9.64 16.43
N ARG A 35 -5.61 9.23 17.11
CA ARG A 35 -6.43 10.13 17.92
C ARG A 35 -5.60 10.77 19.03
N GLN A 36 -4.83 9.95 19.76
CA GLN A 36 -3.92 10.42 20.81
C GLN A 36 -2.82 11.33 20.27
N LEU A 37 -2.29 11.04 19.08
CA LEU A 37 -1.31 11.89 18.41
C LEU A 37 -1.90 13.28 18.11
N LEU A 38 -3.12 13.35 17.56
CA LEU A 38 -3.80 14.61 17.27
C LEU A 38 -3.99 15.45 18.55
N VAL A 39 -4.45 14.82 19.63
CA VAL A 39 -4.55 15.49 20.95
C VAL A 39 -3.16 15.96 21.42
N GLY A 40 -2.13 15.13 21.25
CA GLY A 40 -0.76 15.43 21.68
C GLY A 40 -0.12 16.62 20.96
N ILE A 41 -0.53 16.92 19.73
CA ILE A 41 -0.08 18.10 18.97
C ILE A 41 -0.97 19.34 19.19
N GLY A 42 -2.01 19.25 20.04
CA GLY A 42 -2.90 20.35 20.38
C GLY A 42 -4.10 20.54 19.44
N GLU A 43 -4.45 19.54 18.63
CA GLU A 43 -5.64 19.59 17.77
C GLU A 43 -6.93 19.24 18.52
N ASP A 44 -8.05 19.85 18.10
CA ASP A 44 -9.40 19.47 18.51
C ASP A 44 -9.92 18.30 17.66
N VAL A 45 -9.95 17.10 18.24
CA VAL A 45 -10.38 15.88 17.56
C VAL A 45 -11.88 15.86 17.22
N ASP A 46 -12.69 16.68 17.87
CA ASP A 46 -14.14 16.73 17.66
C ASP A 46 -14.52 17.67 16.51
N ARG A 47 -13.57 18.48 16.00
CA ARG A 47 -13.80 19.33 14.83
C ARG A 47 -14.19 18.48 13.62
N GLN A 48 -15.13 18.98 12.82
CA GLN A 48 -15.74 18.27 11.69
C GLN A 48 -14.71 17.58 10.75
N GLY A 49 -13.56 18.21 10.50
CA GLY A 49 -12.51 17.65 9.63
C GLY A 49 -11.72 16.48 10.22
N LEU A 50 -11.65 16.35 11.55
CA LEU A 50 -10.82 15.36 12.24
C LEU A 50 -11.55 14.15 12.79
N GLN A 51 -12.87 14.19 12.93
CA GLN A 51 -13.66 13.09 13.48
C GLN A 51 -13.34 11.72 12.83
N ARG A 52 -13.04 11.72 11.52
CA ARG A 52 -12.68 10.52 10.76
C ARG A 52 -11.19 10.43 10.40
N THR A 53 -10.36 11.41 10.79
CA THR A 53 -8.92 11.39 10.53
C THR A 53 -8.22 10.18 11.16
N PRO A 54 -8.50 9.80 12.42
CA PRO A 54 -7.88 8.62 13.03
C PRO A 54 -8.06 7.34 12.20
N ASP A 55 -9.29 7.09 11.73
CA ASP A 55 -9.60 5.92 10.89
C ASP A 55 -8.90 5.99 9.53
N ARG A 56 -8.91 7.16 8.88
CA ARG A 56 -8.26 7.36 7.58
C ARG A 56 -6.75 7.18 7.69
N ALA A 57 -6.13 7.75 8.71
CA ALA A 57 -4.69 7.66 8.95
C ALA A 57 -4.26 6.22 9.25
N ALA A 58 -5.03 5.48 10.05
CA ALA A 58 -4.77 4.07 10.32
C ALA A 58 -4.81 3.21 9.05
N ARG A 59 -5.80 3.43 8.17
CA ARG A 59 -5.92 2.74 6.88
C ARG A 59 -4.83 3.15 5.89
N ALA A 60 -4.43 4.42 5.88
CA ALA A 60 -3.32 4.88 5.06
C ALA A 60 -2.01 4.19 5.48
N LEU A 61 -1.71 4.13 6.78
CA LEU A 61 -0.52 3.45 7.28
C LEU A 61 -0.57 1.94 7.00
N GLU A 62 -1.73 1.30 7.16
CA GLU A 62 -1.95 -0.09 6.76
C GLU A 62 -1.56 -0.32 5.29
N PHE A 63 -2.03 0.53 4.39
CA PHE A 63 -1.74 0.47 2.95
C PHE A 63 -0.25 0.68 2.66
N LEU A 64 0.35 1.72 3.23
CA LEU A 64 1.77 2.05 3.01
C LEU A 64 2.71 0.96 3.53
N THR A 65 2.26 0.16 4.50
CA THR A 65 3.01 -0.94 5.10
C THR A 65 2.52 -2.32 4.65
N GLN A 66 1.73 -2.40 3.57
CA GLN A 66 1.16 -3.68 3.10
C GLN A 66 2.20 -4.69 2.63
N GLY A 67 3.35 -4.22 2.13
CA GLY A 67 4.43 -5.06 1.63
C GLY A 67 4.93 -6.10 2.64
N TYR A 68 4.89 -5.79 3.95
CA TYR A 68 5.29 -6.74 5.00
C TYR A 68 4.43 -7.99 5.10
N ARG A 69 3.25 -7.99 4.49
CA ARG A 69 2.28 -9.08 4.59
C ARG A 69 1.97 -9.69 3.21
N GLN A 70 2.72 -9.27 2.19
CA GLN A 70 2.64 -9.87 0.87
C GLN A 70 3.55 -11.10 0.78
N ASP A 71 3.14 -12.05 -0.06
CA ASP A 71 3.88 -13.27 -0.33
C ASP A 71 4.51 -13.20 -1.74
N LEU A 72 5.80 -13.51 -1.84
CA LEU A 72 6.54 -13.37 -3.09
C LEU A 72 6.05 -14.36 -4.16
N ASP A 73 5.75 -15.60 -3.76
CA ASP A 73 5.30 -16.63 -4.69
C ASP A 73 3.93 -16.27 -5.28
N GLN A 74 3.03 -15.73 -4.46
CA GLN A 74 1.74 -15.19 -4.91
C GLN A 74 1.90 -13.97 -5.82
N ILE A 75 2.88 -13.09 -5.56
CA ILE A 75 3.15 -11.92 -6.42
C ILE A 75 3.69 -12.37 -7.79
N ILE A 76 4.67 -13.27 -7.81
CA ILE A 76 5.27 -13.80 -9.04
C ILE A 76 4.24 -14.60 -9.83
N ASN A 77 3.33 -15.31 -9.15
CA ASN A 77 2.21 -16.05 -9.75
C ASN A 77 2.66 -16.99 -10.88
N GLY A 78 3.82 -17.64 -10.71
CA GLY A 78 4.40 -18.54 -11.71
C GLY A 78 4.75 -17.89 -13.06
N ALA A 79 4.85 -16.56 -13.14
CA ALA A 79 5.18 -15.82 -14.36
C ALA A 79 6.67 -15.91 -14.73
N VAL A 80 7.17 -17.15 -14.87
CA VAL A 80 8.53 -17.48 -15.26
C VAL A 80 8.48 -18.21 -16.59
N PHE A 81 9.24 -17.73 -17.58
CA PHE A 81 9.18 -18.22 -18.95
C PHE A 81 10.58 -18.50 -19.48
N GLU A 82 10.72 -19.55 -20.30
CA GLU A 82 11.95 -19.81 -21.04
C GLU A 82 12.12 -18.75 -22.14
N SER A 83 13.35 -18.22 -22.28
CA SER A 83 13.70 -17.24 -23.29
C SER A 83 15.02 -17.60 -23.95
N PRO A 84 15.12 -17.56 -25.29
CA PRO A 84 16.39 -17.74 -26.00
C PRO A 84 17.27 -16.47 -25.99
N ALA A 85 16.80 -15.36 -25.41
CA ALA A 85 17.53 -14.10 -25.40
C ALA A 85 18.81 -14.21 -24.55
N SER A 86 19.94 -13.81 -25.12
CA SER A 86 21.26 -13.80 -24.45
C SER A 86 21.72 -12.38 -24.08
N GLU A 87 20.88 -11.37 -24.30
CA GLU A 87 21.17 -9.96 -24.05
C GLU A 87 20.45 -9.44 -22.79
N ILE A 88 20.87 -8.27 -22.29
CA ILE A 88 20.29 -7.66 -21.08
C ILE A 88 18.87 -7.17 -21.36
N ILE A 89 17.95 -7.51 -20.46
CA ILE A 89 16.61 -6.92 -20.40
C ILE A 89 16.62 -5.81 -19.35
N LEU A 90 16.38 -4.57 -19.77
CA LEU A 90 16.31 -3.40 -18.88
C LEU A 90 14.86 -2.96 -18.69
N VAL A 91 14.44 -2.93 -17.43
CA VAL A 91 13.22 -2.23 -17.00
C VAL A 91 13.68 -1.05 -16.16
N LYS A 92 13.27 0.15 -16.54
CA LYS A 92 13.67 1.41 -15.90
C LYS A 92 12.44 2.31 -15.71
N ASP A 93 12.64 3.40 -14.98
CA ASP A 93 11.62 4.42 -14.72
C ASP A 93 10.38 3.84 -14.00
N ILE A 94 10.60 2.92 -13.06
CA ILE A 94 9.56 2.37 -12.18
C ILE A 94 9.30 3.39 -11.06
N GLU A 95 8.06 3.89 -10.99
CA GLU A 95 7.63 4.76 -9.90
C GLU A 95 7.64 4.00 -8.56
N LEU A 96 8.24 4.61 -7.54
CA LEU A 96 8.35 4.03 -6.20
C LEU A 96 7.89 5.06 -5.17
N TYR A 97 7.05 4.62 -4.25
CA TYR A 97 6.67 5.37 -3.06
C TYR A 97 6.98 4.52 -1.85
N SER A 98 7.68 5.08 -0.87
CA SER A 98 8.01 4.36 0.36
C SER A 98 8.01 5.31 1.57
N LEU A 99 8.23 4.74 2.75
CA LEU A 99 8.31 5.47 4.02
C LEU A 99 9.71 5.36 4.60
N CYS A 100 10.28 6.49 5.01
CA CYS A 100 11.52 6.52 5.77
C CYS A 100 11.24 6.05 7.20
N GLU A 101 11.87 4.96 7.62
CA GLU A 101 11.70 4.41 8.97
C GLU A 101 12.14 5.34 10.11
N HIS A 102 13.08 6.25 9.84
CA HIS A 102 13.59 7.18 10.84
C HIS A 102 12.59 8.27 11.23
N HIS A 103 11.73 8.69 10.29
CA HIS A 103 10.85 9.86 10.46
C HIS A 103 9.38 9.55 10.18
N LEU A 104 9.09 8.38 9.60
CA LEU A 104 7.78 7.99 9.09
C LEU A 104 7.22 8.97 8.05
N LEU A 105 8.10 9.61 7.29
CA LEU A 105 7.77 10.49 6.17
C LEU A 105 7.99 9.80 4.83
N PRO A 106 7.20 10.12 3.79
CA PRO A 106 7.40 9.56 2.45
C PRO A 106 8.75 9.95 1.84
N PHE A 107 9.34 9.03 1.08
CA PHE A 107 10.33 9.34 0.05
C PHE A 107 9.87 8.75 -1.28
N ILE A 108 10.19 9.48 -2.36
CA ILE A 108 9.67 9.31 -3.71
C ILE A 108 10.84 9.38 -4.68
#